data_AF-A0A1Y2PBY8-F1
#
_entry.id   AF-A0A1Y2PBY8-F1
#
_cell.length_a   1.000
_cell.length_b   1.000
_cell.length_c   1.000
_cell.angle_alpha   90.00
_cell.angle_beta   90.00
_cell.angle_gamma   90.00
#
_symmetry.space_group_name_H-M   'P 1'
#
loop_
_entity.id
_entity.type
_entity.pdbx_description
1 polymer ?
#
loop_
_entity_poly.entity_id
_entity_poly.type
_entity_poly.pdbx_seq_one_letter_code
_entity_poly.pdbx_strand_id
1 'polypeptide(L)'
;MNADFIEAPEELEKITSRVDNNTYQKIHSEFDVDNDYVSIQKIKVTLNGLNISEAEIEVLFEEIKELFLADGKYEVLERNLMLGLKKVLK
;
A
#
# COMPACT_ATOMS: atom_id res chain seq x y z
N MET A 1 10.47 -7.03 -12.65
CA MET A 1 9.16 -7.28 -13.28
C MET A 1 8.62 -5.92 -13.64
N ASN A 2 8.30 -5.66 -14.91
CA ASN A 2 7.52 -4.46 -15.27
C ASN A 2 6.05 -4.86 -15.13
N ALA A 3 5.51 -4.71 -13.91
CA ALA A 3 4.08 -4.49 -13.79
C ALA A 3 3.83 -3.08 -14.33
N ASP A 4 2.75 -2.86 -15.07
CA ASP A 4 2.34 -1.50 -15.42
C ASP A 4 2.03 -0.78 -14.09
N PHE A 5 2.95 0.09 -13.65
CA PHE A 5 2.78 0.99 -12.49
C PHE A 5 1.88 2.16 -12.87
N ILE A 6 0.75 1.88 -13.51
CA ILE A 6 -0.23 2.91 -13.84
C ILE A 6 -1.13 3.07 -12.63
N GLU A 7 -0.81 4.04 -11.79
CA GLU A 7 -1.67 4.49 -10.70
C GLU A 7 -2.90 5.18 -11.30
N ALA A 8 -4.10 4.70 -10.96
CA ALA A 8 -5.32 5.30 -11.46
C ALA A 8 -5.55 6.68 -10.80
N PRO A 9 -6.07 7.69 -11.52
CA PRO A 9 -6.39 8.99 -10.95
C PRO A 9 -7.27 8.91 -9.68
N GLU A 10 -8.20 7.96 -9.64
CA GLU A 10 -9.09 7.70 -8.52
C GLU A 10 -8.34 7.20 -7.28
N GLU A 11 -7.32 6.37 -7.45
CA GLU A 11 -6.44 5.90 -6.37
C GLU A 11 -5.60 7.06 -5.82
N LEU A 12 -5.05 7.89 -6.71
CA LEU A 12 -4.28 9.08 -6.35
C LEU A 12 -5.12 10.10 -5.58
N GLU A 13 -6.36 10.33 -6.03
CA GLU A 13 -7.32 11.18 -5.31
C GLU A 13 -7.63 10.60 -3.93
N LYS A 14 -7.85 9.28 -3.83
CA LYS A 14 -8.09 8.60 -2.56
C LYS A 14 -6.91 8.77 -1.59
N ILE A 15 -5.67 8.61 -2.05
CA ILE A 15 -4.46 8.78 -1.25
C ILE A 15 -4.33 10.24 -0.78
N THR A 16 -4.37 11.19 -1.71
CA THR A 16 -4.20 12.62 -1.40
C THR A 16 -5.36 13.23 -0.59
N SER A 17 -6.51 12.56 -0.52
CA SER A 17 -7.60 12.91 0.40
C SER A 17 -7.31 12.53 1.87
N ARG A 18 -6.42 11.57 2.11
CA ARG A 18 -6.07 11.05 3.45
C ARG A 18 -4.74 11.55 3.97
N VAL A 19 -3.79 11.81 3.07
CA VAL A 19 -2.47 12.32 3.42
C VAL A 19 -2.20 13.63 2.68
N ASP A 20 -1.50 14.55 3.33
CA ASP A 20 -1.09 15.78 2.66
C ASP A 20 -0.11 15.49 1.52
N ASN A 21 -0.08 16.36 0.52
CA ASN A 21 0.73 16.17 -0.68
C ASN A 21 2.23 16.05 -0.38
N ASN A 22 2.74 16.75 0.64
CA ASN A 22 4.15 16.67 1.02
C ASN A 22 4.48 15.28 1.60
N THR A 23 3.61 14.73 2.45
CA THR A 23 3.76 13.35 2.94
C THR A 23 3.68 12.35 1.79
N TYR A 24 2.70 12.49 0.89
CA TYR A 24 2.58 11.63 -0.30
C TYR A 24 3.87 11.64 -1.14
N GLN A 25 4.34 12.83 -1.54
CA GLN A 25 5.52 12.96 -2.40
C GLN A 25 6.78 12.39 -1.76
N LYS A 26 6.96 12.57 -0.45
CA LYS A 26 8.11 12.01 0.28
C LYS A 26 8.11 10.50 0.24
N ILE A 27 6.97 9.89 0.56
CA ILE A 27 6.84 8.43 0.56
C ILE A 27 6.98 7.90 -0.87
N HIS A 28 6.27 8.48 -1.84
CA HIS A 28 6.33 8.07 -3.25
C HIS A 28 7.77 8.11 -3.80
N SER A 29 8.49 9.23 -3.59
CA SER A 29 9.89 9.38 -4.00
C SER A 29 10.84 8.41 -3.30
N GLU A 30 10.53 8.02 -2.06
CA GLU A 30 11.32 7.05 -1.31
C GLU A 30 11.15 5.63 -1.89
N PHE A 31 9.92 5.25 -2.24
CA PHE A 31 9.63 3.92 -2.78
C PHE A 31 9.97 3.78 -4.27
N ASP A 32 10.01 4.88 -5.04
CA ASP A 32 10.38 4.91 -6.46
C ASP A 32 11.79 4.35 -6.76
N VAL A 33 12.70 4.43 -5.78
CA VAL A 33 14.08 3.92 -5.89
C VAL A 33 14.27 2.56 -5.22
N ASP A 34 13.24 2.04 -4.55
CA ASP A 34 13.29 0.77 -3.85
C ASP A 34 12.97 -0.39 -4.80
N ASN A 35 13.55 -1.56 -4.52
CA ASN A 35 13.04 -2.81 -5.07
C ASN A 35 12.03 -3.44 -4.10
N ASP A 36 11.22 -4.38 -4.60
CA ASP A 36 10.16 -5.07 -3.84
C ASP A 36 10.62 -5.55 -2.45
N TYR A 37 11.84 -6.10 -2.34
CA TYR A 37 12.36 -6.59 -1.08
C TYR A 37 12.59 -5.44 -0.08
N VAL A 38 13.21 -4.35 -0.52
CA VAL A 38 13.46 -3.17 0.32
C VAL A 38 12.14 -2.56 0.78
N SER A 39 11.20 -2.36 -0.14
CA SER A 39 9.86 -1.83 0.14
C SER A 39 9.15 -2.64 1.22
N ILE A 40 9.15 -3.97 1.08
CA ILE A 40 8.55 -4.89 2.05
C ILE A 40 9.24 -4.81 3.42
N GLN A 41 10.57 -4.74 3.47
CA GLN A 41 11.28 -4.64 4.74
C GLN A 41 10.96 -3.32 5.47
N LYS A 42 10.88 -2.20 4.76
CA LYS A 42 10.51 -0.91 5.35
C LYS A 42 9.11 -0.94 5.97
N ILE A 43 8.15 -1.54 5.26
CA ILE A 43 6.78 -1.73 5.79
C ILE A 43 6.83 -2.54 7.09
N LYS A 44 7.51 -3.69 7.09
CA LYS A 44 7.62 -4.55 8.29
C LYS A 44 8.27 -3.84 9.48
N VAL A 45 9.40 -3.18 9.25
CA VAL A 45 10.15 -2.47 10.29
C VAL A 45 9.30 -1.35 10.87
N THR A 46 8.58 -0.61 10.03
CA THR A 46 7.69 0.48 10.47
C THR A 46 6.53 -0.05 11.32
N LEU A 47 5.84 -1.10 10.88
CA LEU A 47 4.73 -1.71 11.63
C LEU A 47 5.21 -2.22 13.00
N ASN A 48 6.36 -2.90 13.04
CA ASN A 48 6.95 -3.39 14.29
C ASN A 48 7.39 -2.24 15.21
N GLY A 49 8.01 -1.19 14.66
CA GLY A 49 8.49 -0.05 15.43
C GLY A 49 7.36 0.80 16.04
N LEU A 50 6.20 0.83 15.39
CA LEU A 50 5.00 1.50 15.89
C LEU A 50 4.20 0.65 16.89
N ASN A 51 4.59 -0.61 17.14
CA ASN A 51 3.86 -1.57 17.96
C ASN A 51 2.37 -1.71 17.54
N ILE A 52 2.12 -1.70 16.24
CA ILE A 52 0.76 -1.82 15.69
C ILE A 52 0.18 -3.18 16.11
N SER A 53 -1.01 -3.16 16.72
CA SER A 53 -1.71 -4.37 17.14
C SER A 53 -2.26 -5.17 15.94
N GLU A 54 -2.57 -6.45 16.15
CA GLU A 54 -3.21 -7.28 15.12
C GLU A 54 -4.52 -6.66 14.62
N ALA A 55 -5.30 -6.03 15.51
CA ALA A 55 -6.55 -5.36 15.15
C ALA A 55 -6.31 -4.16 14.22
N GLU A 56 -5.27 -3.36 14.48
CA GLU A 56 -4.90 -2.23 13.62
C GLU A 56 -4.32 -2.71 12.27
N ILE A 57 -3.62 -3.85 12.25
CA ILE A 57 -3.19 -4.50 11.00
C ILE A 57 -4.40 -4.93 10.16
N GLU A 58 -5.47 -5.45 10.77
CA GLU A 58 -6.70 -5.77 10.03
C GLU A 58 -7.37 -4.52 9.46
N VAL A 59 -7.41 -3.42 10.23
CA VAL A 59 -7.92 -2.13 9.74
C VAL A 59 -7.09 -1.65 8.54
N LEU A 60 -5.76 -1.72 8.62
CA LEU A 60 -4.87 -1.37 7.50
C LEU A 60 -5.18 -2.21 6.24
N PHE A 61 -5.45 -3.51 6.39
CA PHE A 61 -5.83 -4.34 5.24
C PHE A 61 -7.17 -3.95 4.62
N GLU A 62 -8.16 -3.53 5.41
CA GLU A 62 -9.41 -3.01 4.87
C GLU A 62 -9.20 -1.65 4.19
N GLU A 63 -8.34 -0.78 4.72
CA GLU A 63 -8.00 0.49 4.05
C GLU A 63 -7.31 0.29 2.70
N ILE A 64 -6.38 -0.66 2.60
CA ILE A 64 -5.73 -1.03 1.33
C ILE A 64 -6.77 -1.58 0.34
N LYS A 65 -7.73 -2.37 0.81
CA LYS A 65 -8.80 -2.93 -0.02
C LYS A 65 -9.77 -1.85 -0.52
N GLU A 66 -10.09 -0.86 0.32
CA GLU A 66 -10.85 0.31 -0.10
C GLU A 66 -10.13 1.13 -1.17
N LEU A 67 -8.80 1.19 -1.12
CA LEU A 67 -7.99 1.85 -2.14
C LEU A 67 -8.07 1.10 -3.47
N PHE A 68 -7.87 -0.21 -3.49
CA PHE A 68 -8.01 -1.03 -4.69
C PHE A 68 -9.42 -0.95 -5.30
N LEU A 69 -10.45 -0.79 -4.47
CA LEU A 69 -11.82 -0.63 -4.93
C LEU A 69 -12.18 0.80 -5.38
N ALA A 70 -11.24 1.75 -5.36
CA ALA A 70 -11.52 3.16 -5.66
C ALA A 70 -12.00 3.39 -7.10
N ASP A 71 -11.52 2.59 -8.05
CA ASP A 71 -11.95 2.62 -9.47
C ASP A 71 -13.24 1.79 -9.73
N GLY A 72 -13.79 1.16 -8.68
CA GLY A 72 -14.97 0.30 -8.74
C GLY A 72 -14.70 -1.13 -9.20
N LYS A 73 -13.44 -1.52 -9.40
CA LYS A 73 -13.02 -2.87 -9.77
C LYS A 73 -12.17 -3.47 -8.66
N TYR A 74 -12.08 -4.80 -8.67
CA TYR A 74 -11.12 -5.50 -7.81
C TYR A 74 -10.51 -6.62 -8.63
N GLU A 75 -9.44 -6.27 -9.34
CA GLU A 75 -8.81 -7.07 -10.36
C GLU A 75 -8.05 -8.25 -9.76
N VAL A 76 -7.72 -9.23 -10.61
CA VAL A 76 -6.97 -10.42 -10.19
C VAL A 76 -5.58 -10.05 -9.65
N LEU A 77 -4.95 -9.02 -10.22
CA LEU A 77 -3.65 -8.54 -9.76
C LEU A 77 -3.72 -7.98 -8.33
N GLU A 78 -4.69 -7.13 -8.04
CA GLU A 78 -4.89 -6.53 -6.71
C GLU A 78 -5.25 -7.58 -5.65
N ARG A 79 -6.04 -8.60 -6.04
CA ARG A 79 -6.31 -9.77 -5.18
C ARG A 79 -5.04 -10.53 -4.85
N ASN A 80 -4.19 -10.78 -5.85
CA ASN A 80 -2.92 -11.47 -5.64
C ASN A 80 -1.96 -10.64 -4.79
N LEU A 81 -1.93 -9.31 -4.99
CA LEU A 81 -1.13 -8.39 -4.19
C LEU A 81 -1.61 -8.38 -2.73
N MET A 82 -2.91 -8.31 -2.48
CA MET A 82 -3.50 -8.40 -1.14
C MET A 82 -3.15 -9.73 -0.44
N LEU A 83 -3.24 -10.85 -1.14
CA LEU A 83 -2.85 -12.17 -0.61
C LEU A 83 -1.35 -12.21 -0.28
N GLY A 84 -0.52 -11.65 -1.16
CA GLY A 84 0.92 -11.53 -0.95
C GLY A 84 1.26 -10.71 0.30
N LEU A 85 0.69 -9.51 0.42
CA LEU A 85 0.87 -8.63 1.57
C LEU A 85 0.42 -9.30 2.87
N LYS A 86 -0.74 -9.98 2.87
CA LYS A 86 -1.21 -10.75 4.05
C LYS A 86 -0.22 -11.82 4.48
N LYS A 87 0.35 -12.58 3.56
CA LYS A 87 1.34 -13.62 3.85
C LYS A 87 2.69 -13.06 4.35
N VAL A 88 3.00 -11.84 3.96
CA VAL A 88 4.27 -11.20 4.29
C VAL A 88 4.19 -10.49 5.64
N LEU A 89 3.06 -9.88 5.97
CA LEU A 89 2.88 -9.03 7.16
C LEU A 89 2.17 -9.72 8.33
N LYS A 90 1.47 -10.84 8.11
CA LYS A 90 1.03 -11.77 9.15
C LYS A 90 1.90 -13.02 9.14
#